data_AF-A0A388P1S8-F1
#
_entry.id   AF-A0A388P1S8-F1
#
_cell.length_a   1.000
_cell.length_b   1.000
_cell.length_c   1.000
_cell.angle_alpha   90.00
_cell.angle_beta   90.00
_cell.angle_gamma   90.00
#
_symmetry.space_group_name_H-M   'P 1'
#
loop_
_entity.id
_entity.type
_entity.pdbx_description
1 polymer ?
#
loop_
_entity_poly.entity_id
_entity_poly.type
_entity_poly.pdbx_seq_one_letter_code
_entity_poly.pdbx_strand_id
1 'polypeptide(L)'
;MKRILLAFLLILLPISPTQSSTLVTLTAPTNKLADGRFINNELAISISPGGSLGKALEITASSNRTWLIDPALIEEITDLADGYIYLDQEGKDIEVPVFDPAATWLIKLKSLSANNRVVAITYGAPSQAFLDRIAPGELSTYNALSNFAWKHSLIEKLAHLENQILKVSLR
;
A
#
# COMPACT_ATOMS: atom_id res chain seq x y z
N MET A 1 -60.22 20.38 -12.86
CA MET A 1 -59.62 19.08 -12.51
C MET A 1 -58.35 18.85 -13.34
N LYS A 2 -57.24 19.53 -13.02
CA LYS A 2 -55.92 19.35 -13.69
C LYS A 2 -54.79 19.78 -12.74
N ARG A 3 -54.75 19.23 -11.53
CA ARG A 3 -53.67 19.50 -10.55
C ARG A 3 -53.36 18.26 -9.70
N ILE A 4 -53.49 17.07 -10.28
CA ILE A 4 -53.10 15.81 -9.62
C ILE A 4 -52.55 14.89 -10.70
N LEU A 5 -51.45 15.29 -11.34
CA LEU A 5 -50.74 14.41 -12.28
C LEU A 5 -49.22 14.61 -12.25
N LEU A 6 -48.69 15.22 -11.18
CA LEU A 6 -47.25 15.47 -11.03
C LEU A 6 -46.60 14.70 -9.87
N ALA A 7 -47.38 14.02 -9.02
CA ALA A 7 -46.86 13.31 -7.86
C ALA A 7 -46.40 11.86 -8.15
N PHE A 8 -46.73 11.29 -9.31
CA PHE A 8 -46.42 9.89 -9.63
C PHE A 8 -45.14 9.69 -10.45
N LEU A 9 -44.52 10.76 -10.97
CA LEU A 9 -43.32 10.64 -11.81
C LEU A 9 -42.01 10.54 -10.99
N LEU A 10 -42.05 10.69 -9.67
CA LEU A 10 -40.85 10.71 -8.82
C LEU A 10 -40.40 9.31 -8.31
N ILE A 11 -41.13 8.23 -8.61
CA ILE A 11 -40.88 6.90 -8.02
C ILE A 11 -40.00 5.99 -8.90
N LEU A 12 -39.59 6.43 -10.09
CA LEU A 12 -38.78 5.64 -11.04
C LEU A 12 -37.28 6.01 -11.04
N LEU A 13 -36.77 6.68 -10.00
CA LEU A 13 -35.32 6.88 -9.89
C LEU A 13 -34.65 5.50 -9.69
N PRO A 14 -33.73 5.08 -10.57
CA PRO A 14 -32.98 3.85 -10.35
C PRO A 14 -32.18 4.03 -9.06
N ILE A 15 -32.55 3.27 -8.03
CA ILE A 15 -31.76 3.16 -6.81
C ILE A 15 -30.47 2.46 -7.25
N SER A 16 -29.40 3.24 -7.46
CA SER A 16 -28.10 2.63 -7.75
C SER A 16 -27.74 1.78 -6.54
N PRO A 17 -27.48 0.47 -6.69
CA PRO A 17 -27.08 -0.36 -5.56
C PRO A 17 -25.81 0.26 -4.97
N THR A 18 -25.87 0.64 -3.70
CA THR A 18 -24.67 1.04 -2.96
C THR A 18 -23.80 -0.22 -2.82
N GLN A 19 -22.69 -0.28 -3.56
CA GLN A 19 -21.73 -1.36 -3.39
C GLN A 19 -21.02 -1.15 -2.06
N SER A 20 -21.37 -1.97 -1.07
CA SER A 20 -20.65 -2.01 0.21
C SER A 20 -19.29 -2.67 -0.02
N SER A 21 -18.24 -1.87 -0.17
CA SER A 21 -16.87 -2.34 -0.31
C SER A 21 -16.21 -2.48 1.06
N THR A 22 -15.57 -3.63 1.30
CA THR A 22 -14.71 -3.80 2.48
C THR A 22 -13.42 -3.01 2.31
N LEU A 23 -13.05 -2.20 3.29
CA LEU A 23 -11.76 -1.48 3.28
C LEU A 23 -10.64 -2.38 3.79
N VAL A 24 -9.51 -2.38 3.08
CA VAL A 24 -8.25 -2.98 3.53
C VAL A 24 -7.19 -1.90 3.51
N THR A 25 -6.64 -1.55 4.66
CA THR A 25 -5.61 -0.51 4.78
C THR A 25 -4.26 -1.15 5.06
N LEU A 26 -3.26 -0.83 4.26
CA LEU A 26 -1.86 -1.24 4.44
C LEU A 26 -1.01 0.00 4.69
N THR A 27 -0.52 0.13 5.92
CA THR A 27 0.37 1.20 6.37
C THR A 27 1.19 0.70 7.54
N ALA A 28 2.37 1.29 7.74
CA ALA A 28 3.18 1.14 8.92
C ALA A 28 3.89 2.48 9.20
N PRO A 29 4.35 2.73 10.44
CA PRO A 29 5.33 3.78 10.68
C PRO A 29 6.55 3.60 9.77
N THR A 30 7.18 4.70 9.36
CA THR A 30 8.42 4.62 8.58
C THR A 30 9.50 3.90 9.37
N ASN A 31 10.17 2.95 8.71
CA ASN A 31 11.24 2.15 9.30
C ASN A 31 12.61 2.55 8.76
N LYS A 32 12.68 3.54 7.86
CA LYS A 32 13.90 3.91 7.15
C LYS A 32 14.39 5.31 7.54
N LEU A 33 15.69 5.43 7.74
CA LEU A 33 16.39 6.70 7.91
C LEU A 33 16.55 7.41 6.57
N ALA A 34 16.83 8.71 6.62
CA ALA A 34 17.06 9.53 5.44
C ALA A 34 18.27 9.09 4.60
N ASP A 35 19.22 8.37 5.20
CA ASP A 35 20.40 7.79 4.52
C ASP A 35 20.10 6.42 3.87
N GLY A 36 18.88 5.90 4.01
CA GLY A 36 18.44 4.64 3.42
C GLY A 36 18.60 3.41 4.32
N ARG A 37 19.24 3.52 5.49
CA ARG A 37 19.30 2.40 6.44
C ARG A 37 17.98 2.22 7.16
N PHE A 38 17.66 0.98 7.52
CA PHE A 38 16.51 0.67 8.36
C PHE A 38 16.84 0.88 9.84
N ILE A 39 15.90 1.46 10.59
CA ILE A 39 16.01 1.75 12.02
C ILE A 39 16.17 0.44 12.83
N ASN A 40 15.57 -0.65 12.34
CA ASN A 40 15.64 -2.00 12.91
C ASN A 40 15.12 -3.01 11.87
N ASN A 41 15.00 -4.28 12.25
CA ASN A 41 14.54 -5.34 11.35
C ASN A 41 13.02 -5.62 11.41
N GLU A 42 12.22 -4.76 12.05
CA GLU A 42 10.82 -5.06 12.34
C GLU A 42 9.94 -5.11 11.10
N LEU A 43 10.22 -4.29 10.08
CA LEU A 43 9.45 -4.34 8.84
C LEU A 43 9.60 -5.70 8.14
N ALA A 44 10.83 -6.22 8.07
CA ALA A 44 11.11 -7.54 7.49
C ALA A 44 10.40 -8.66 8.25
N ILE A 45 10.38 -8.59 9.59
CA ILE A 45 9.63 -9.52 10.45
C ILE A 45 8.12 -9.38 10.20
N SER A 46 7.61 -8.16 10.07
CA SER A 46 6.20 -7.85 9.86
C SER A 46 5.64 -8.42 8.56
N ILE A 47 6.40 -8.37 7.47
CA ILE A 47 5.98 -8.89 6.15
C ILE A 47 6.20 -10.41 6.00
N SER A 48 6.99 -11.01 6.87
CA SER A 48 7.25 -12.46 6.88
C SER A 48 6.00 -13.26 7.25
N PRO A 49 5.94 -14.58 6.91
CA PRO A 49 4.84 -15.45 7.32
C PRO A 49 4.56 -15.37 8.83
N GLY A 50 3.29 -15.11 9.20
CA GLY A 50 2.89 -14.93 10.60
C GLY A 50 3.13 -13.53 11.20
N GLY A 51 3.89 -12.66 10.52
CA GLY A 51 4.03 -11.24 10.84
C GLY A 51 2.72 -10.47 10.60
N SER A 52 2.61 -9.25 11.13
CA SER A 52 1.35 -8.49 11.09
C SER A 52 0.95 -8.10 9.66
N LEU A 53 1.87 -7.59 8.84
CA LEU A 53 1.63 -7.31 7.42
C LEU A 53 1.55 -8.59 6.58
N GLY A 54 2.22 -9.67 6.97
CA GLY A 54 2.05 -10.99 6.36
C GLY A 54 0.61 -11.51 6.53
N LYS A 55 0.09 -11.46 7.76
CA LYS A 55 -1.28 -11.80 8.13
C LYS A 55 -2.31 -10.90 7.47
N ALA A 56 -2.00 -9.62 7.26
CA ALA A 56 -2.89 -8.71 6.52
C ALA A 56 -3.20 -9.19 5.09
N LEU A 57 -2.32 -10.01 4.50
CA LEU A 57 -2.53 -10.65 3.20
C LEU A 57 -3.11 -12.09 3.30
N GLU A 58 -3.35 -12.62 4.50
CA GLU A 58 -4.03 -13.92 4.71
C GLU A 58 -5.56 -13.78 4.60
N ILE A 59 -6.00 -13.12 3.53
CA ILE A 59 -7.41 -12.90 3.25
C ILE A 59 -7.81 -13.60 1.96
N THR A 60 -9.05 -14.08 1.89
CA THR A 60 -9.60 -14.64 0.65
C THR A 60 -9.73 -13.54 -0.40
N ALA A 61 -9.22 -13.80 -1.59
CA ALA A 61 -9.38 -12.94 -2.75
C ALA A 61 -10.87 -12.67 -3.00
N SER A 62 -11.22 -11.40 -3.17
CA SER A 62 -12.58 -10.93 -3.43
C SER A 62 -12.49 -9.64 -4.22
N SER A 63 -13.42 -9.41 -5.15
CA SER A 63 -13.50 -8.20 -5.99
C SER A 63 -14.34 -7.08 -5.36
N ASN A 64 -14.79 -7.23 -4.12
CA ASN A 64 -15.58 -6.24 -3.39
C ASN A 64 -14.76 -5.58 -2.26
N ARG A 65 -13.51 -5.21 -2.57
CA ARG A 65 -12.61 -4.54 -1.63
C ARG A 65 -12.07 -3.24 -2.23
N THR A 66 -11.76 -2.31 -1.35
CA THR A 66 -10.97 -1.13 -1.68
C THR A 66 -9.70 -1.17 -0.83
N TRP A 67 -8.55 -1.18 -1.51
CA TRP A 67 -7.24 -1.20 -0.89
C TRP A 67 -6.75 0.23 -0.72
N LEU A 68 -6.50 0.63 0.52
CA LEU A 68 -5.87 1.88 0.88
C LEU A 68 -4.42 1.57 1.20
N ILE A 69 -3.49 1.97 0.34
CA ILE A 69 -2.08 1.56 0.43
C ILE A 69 -1.22 2.79 0.61
N ASP A 70 -0.39 2.79 1.64
CA ASP A 70 0.64 3.80 1.83
C ASP A 70 1.80 3.55 0.84
N PRO A 71 2.09 4.48 -0.08
CA PRO A 71 3.21 4.31 -1.00
C PRO A 71 4.57 4.23 -0.31
N ALA A 72 4.76 4.91 0.83
CA ALA A 72 6.02 4.85 1.58
C ALA A 72 6.31 3.42 2.07
N LEU A 73 5.26 2.73 2.56
CA LEU A 73 5.36 1.32 2.95
C LEU A 73 5.78 0.44 1.77
N ILE A 74 5.22 0.67 0.58
CA ILE A 74 5.56 -0.13 -0.61
C ILE A 74 7.00 0.12 -1.06
N GLU A 75 7.48 1.36 -0.99
CA GLU A 75 8.89 1.66 -1.27
C GLU A 75 9.82 0.96 -0.29
N GLU A 76 9.56 1.06 1.02
CA GLU A 76 10.37 0.39 2.05
C GLU A 76 10.39 -1.13 1.86
N ILE A 77 9.23 -1.77 1.60
CA ILE A 77 9.17 -3.21 1.34
C ILE A 77 9.91 -3.58 0.05
N THR A 78 9.86 -2.72 -0.97
CA THR A 78 10.60 -3.00 -2.20
C THR A 78 12.10 -2.91 -1.99
N ASP A 79 12.56 -1.94 -1.19
CA ASP A 79 13.97 -1.81 -0.85
C ASP A 79 14.48 -3.02 -0.04
N LEU A 80 13.62 -3.66 0.78
CA LEU A 80 13.99 -4.93 1.43
C LEU A 80 14.31 -6.04 0.40
N ALA A 81 13.61 -6.07 -0.74
CA ALA A 81 13.77 -7.14 -1.73
C ALA A 81 15.16 -7.14 -2.39
N ASP A 82 15.81 -5.99 -2.51
CA ASP A 82 17.12 -5.83 -3.15
C ASP A 82 18.29 -6.20 -2.21
N GLY A 83 18.02 -6.39 -0.92
CA GLY A 83 19.02 -6.44 0.16
C GLY A 83 19.12 -5.08 0.85
N TYR A 84 19.38 -5.09 2.16
CA TYR A 84 19.27 -3.89 3.00
C TYR A 84 20.21 -3.91 4.19
N ILE A 85 20.40 -2.73 4.80
CA ILE A 85 21.14 -2.57 6.05
C ILE A 85 20.16 -2.09 7.12
N TYR A 86 20.22 -2.67 8.31
CA TYR A 86 19.49 -2.18 9.48
C TYR A 86 20.43 -1.95 10.67
N LEU A 87 19.99 -1.11 11.61
CA LEU A 87 20.70 -0.87 12.88
C LEU A 87 20.30 -1.91 13.93
N ASP A 88 21.27 -2.60 14.52
CA ASP A 88 21.03 -3.43 15.71
C ASP A 88 20.78 -2.58 16.97
N GLN A 89 20.60 -3.24 18.11
CA GLN A 89 20.27 -2.56 19.38
C GLN A 89 21.41 -1.66 19.87
N GLU A 90 22.64 -1.92 19.42
CA GLU A 90 23.84 -1.14 19.69
C GLU A 90 24.09 -0.05 18.65
N GLY A 91 23.22 0.06 17.62
CA GLY A 91 23.33 1.03 16.54
C GLY A 91 24.37 0.67 15.47
N LYS A 92 24.78 -0.59 15.40
CA LYS A 92 25.71 -1.09 14.39
C LYS A 92 24.95 -1.58 13.17
N ASP A 93 25.57 -1.36 12.00
CA ASP A 93 25.06 -1.84 10.73
C ASP A 93 25.10 -3.37 10.65
N ILE A 94 23.93 -3.95 10.35
CA ILE A 94 23.75 -5.34 9.96
C ILE A 94 23.31 -5.38 8.51
N GLU A 95 24.15 -5.97 7.66
CA GLU A 95 23.86 -6.16 6.24
C GLU A 95 23.08 -7.46 6.03
N VAL A 96 21.97 -7.35 5.31
CA VAL A 96 21.12 -8.45 4.92
C VAL A 96 21.15 -8.53 3.39
N PRO A 97 21.51 -9.69 2.81
CA PRO A 97 21.45 -9.88 1.36
C PRO A 97 19.98 -9.88 0.89
N VAL A 98 19.75 -10.25 -0.38
CA VAL A 98 18.41 -10.39 -0.97
C VAL A 98 17.41 -11.06 -0.01
N PHE A 99 16.29 -10.40 0.23
CA PHE A 99 15.24 -10.86 1.14
C PHE A 99 13.98 -11.29 0.37
N ASP A 100 13.95 -12.55 -0.06
CA ASP A 100 12.87 -13.14 -0.85
C ASP A 100 11.44 -12.96 -0.28
N PRO A 101 11.22 -12.94 1.05
CA PRO A 101 9.88 -12.68 1.59
C PRO A 101 9.28 -11.34 1.16
N ALA A 102 10.10 -10.32 0.89
CA ALA A 102 9.63 -9.03 0.37
C ALA A 102 9.05 -9.13 -1.04
N ALA A 103 9.78 -9.77 -1.96
CA ALA A 103 9.29 -10.00 -3.32
C ALA A 103 8.00 -10.85 -3.30
N THR A 104 7.97 -11.89 -2.45
CA THR A 104 6.80 -12.76 -2.28
C THR A 104 5.58 -11.96 -1.77
N TRP A 105 5.78 -11.09 -0.78
CA TRP A 105 4.72 -10.26 -0.22
C TRP A 105 4.15 -9.30 -1.27
N LEU A 106 5.01 -8.64 -2.06
CA LEU A 106 4.60 -7.70 -3.12
C LEU A 106 3.78 -8.39 -4.22
N ILE A 107 4.18 -9.59 -4.64
CA ILE A 107 3.45 -10.39 -5.64
C ILE A 107 2.08 -10.80 -5.10
N LYS A 108 2.02 -11.23 -3.83
CA LYS A 108 0.76 -11.58 -3.18
C LYS A 108 -0.18 -10.39 -3.11
N LEU A 109 0.32 -9.21 -2.71
CA LEU A 109 -0.45 -7.97 -2.72
C LEU A 109 -0.99 -7.64 -4.12
N LYS A 110 -0.14 -7.69 -5.15
CA LYS A 110 -0.55 -7.45 -6.55
C LYS A 110 -1.68 -8.40 -6.96
N SER A 111 -1.53 -9.70 -6.66
CA SER A 111 -2.55 -10.70 -6.97
C SER A 111 -3.87 -10.46 -6.25
N LEU A 112 -3.84 -10.10 -4.96
CA LEU A 112 -5.05 -9.89 -4.16
C LEU A 112 -5.80 -8.60 -4.55
N SER A 113 -5.08 -7.59 -5.06
CA SER A 113 -5.63 -6.29 -5.40
C SER A 113 -6.00 -6.11 -6.87
N ALA A 114 -5.59 -7.01 -7.77
CA ALA A 114 -5.72 -6.88 -9.22
C ALA A 114 -7.14 -6.53 -9.73
N ASN A 115 -8.19 -7.11 -9.11
CA ASN A 115 -9.60 -6.89 -9.51
C ASN A 115 -10.35 -5.96 -8.55
N ASN A 116 -9.62 -5.16 -7.77
CA ASN A 116 -10.17 -4.28 -6.76
C ASN A 116 -9.80 -2.83 -7.05
N ARG A 117 -10.52 -1.91 -6.41
CA ARG A 117 -10.09 -0.52 -6.35
C ARG A 117 -8.86 -0.42 -5.46
N VAL A 118 -7.81 0.23 -5.95
CA VAL A 118 -6.60 0.53 -5.18
C VAL A 118 -6.42 2.04 -5.12
N VAL A 119 -6.21 2.57 -3.93
CA VAL A 119 -6.08 4.00 -3.66
C VAL A 119 -4.80 4.19 -2.85
N ALA A 120 -3.88 5.00 -3.40
CA ALA A 120 -2.74 5.48 -2.64
C ALA A 120 -3.22 6.47 -1.58
N ILE A 121 -2.86 6.25 -0.31
CA ILE A 121 -3.09 7.23 0.76
C ILE A 121 -1.91 8.20 0.88
N THR A 122 -2.02 9.19 1.76
CA THR A 122 -0.97 10.17 2.03
C THR A 122 0.35 9.46 2.36
N TYR A 123 1.45 9.89 1.73
CA TYR A 123 2.77 9.26 1.86
C TYR A 123 3.23 9.25 3.32
N GLY A 124 3.56 8.06 3.85
CA GLY A 124 3.98 7.85 5.24
C GLY A 124 2.82 7.84 6.25
N ALA A 125 1.59 7.82 5.75
CA ALA A 125 0.33 7.84 6.52
C ALA A 125 0.31 8.79 7.74
N PRO A 126 0.75 10.06 7.60
CA PRO A 126 0.67 11.03 8.69
C PRO A 126 -0.78 11.30 9.09
N SER A 127 -0.99 11.76 10.32
CA SER A 127 -2.32 12.14 10.80
C SER A 127 -2.89 13.29 9.95
N GLN A 128 -3.90 12.99 9.14
CA GLN A 128 -4.53 13.96 8.25
C GLN A 128 -5.16 15.12 9.03
N ALA A 129 -5.89 14.81 10.11
CA ALA A 129 -6.49 15.83 10.96
C ALA A 129 -5.46 16.77 11.62
N PHE A 130 -4.26 16.26 11.91
CA PHE A 130 -3.16 17.07 12.42
C PHE A 130 -2.63 17.99 11.31
N LEU A 131 -2.32 17.44 10.14
CA LEU A 131 -1.78 18.22 9.02
C LEU A 131 -2.76 19.28 8.53
N ASP A 132 -4.04 18.94 8.37
CA ASP A 132 -5.08 19.90 7.98
C ASP A 132 -5.14 21.11 8.92
N ARG A 133 -4.95 20.86 10.22
CA ARG A 133 -5.06 21.90 11.25
C ARG A 133 -3.83 22.77 11.34
N ILE A 134 -2.63 22.20 11.25
CA ILE A 134 -1.41 22.94 11.62
C ILE A 134 -0.39 23.08 10.48
N ALA A 135 -0.46 22.24 9.45
CA ALA A 135 0.51 22.20 8.36
C ALA A 135 -0.15 21.81 7.02
N PRO A 136 -1.17 22.54 6.53
CA PRO A 136 -1.90 22.16 5.31
C PRO A 136 -1.01 22.15 4.05
N GLY A 137 0.07 22.94 4.04
CA GLY A 137 1.08 22.89 2.98
C GLY A 137 1.87 21.57 2.93
N GLU A 138 2.13 20.96 4.10
CA GLU A 138 2.77 19.64 4.17
C GLU A 138 1.84 18.55 3.66
N LEU A 139 0.53 18.63 3.95
CA LEU A 139 -0.44 17.67 3.40
C LEU A 139 -0.41 17.64 1.86
N SER A 140 -0.41 18.81 1.22
CA SER A 140 -0.28 18.90 -0.24
C SER A 140 1.03 18.27 -0.73
N THR A 141 2.12 18.45 0.02
CA THR A 141 3.43 17.90 -0.32
C THR A 141 3.44 16.38 -0.21
N TYR A 142 2.94 15.80 0.87
CA TYR A 142 2.86 14.35 1.04
C TYR A 142 1.90 13.68 0.06
N ASN A 143 0.83 14.37 -0.35
CA ASN A 143 -0.05 13.88 -1.41
C ASN A 143 0.63 13.91 -2.78
N ALA A 144 1.45 14.92 -3.07
CA ALA A 144 2.25 14.96 -4.28
C ALA A 144 3.29 13.83 -4.31
N LEU A 145 3.97 13.58 -3.18
CA LEU A 145 4.90 12.45 -3.02
C LEU A 145 4.19 11.11 -3.18
N SER A 146 3.01 10.94 -2.60
CA SER A 146 2.18 9.73 -2.75
C SER A 146 1.89 9.44 -4.22
N ASN A 147 1.42 10.44 -4.98
CA ASN A 147 1.17 10.30 -6.41
C ASN A 147 2.45 9.97 -7.21
N PHE A 148 3.56 10.58 -6.86
CA PHE A 148 4.86 10.32 -7.48
C PHE A 148 5.32 8.88 -7.22
N ALA A 149 5.41 8.49 -5.94
CA ALA A 149 5.81 7.16 -5.49
C ALA A 149 4.91 6.08 -6.09
N TRP A 150 3.59 6.26 -6.04
CA TRP A 150 2.63 5.29 -6.57
C TRP A 150 2.83 5.01 -8.05
N LYS A 151 3.06 6.07 -8.85
CA LYS A 151 3.23 5.95 -10.30
C LYS A 151 4.54 5.26 -10.69
N HIS A 152 5.62 5.51 -9.96
CA HIS A 152 6.96 4.98 -10.30
C HIS A 152 7.24 3.64 -9.62
N SER A 153 6.92 3.49 -8.33
CA SER A 153 7.21 2.27 -7.56
C SER A 153 6.39 1.07 -8.04
N LEU A 154 5.07 1.21 -8.22
CA LEU A 154 4.23 0.06 -8.56
C LEU A 154 4.45 -0.45 -9.99
N ILE A 155 4.75 0.43 -10.94
CA ILE A 155 4.85 0.06 -12.36
C ILE A 155 6.27 -0.42 -12.71
N GLU A 156 7.30 0.30 -12.29
CA GLU A 156 8.68 0.01 -12.71
C GLU A 156 9.30 -1.10 -11.85
N LYS A 157 9.14 -1.05 -10.52
CA LYS A 157 9.76 -2.04 -9.63
C LYS A 157 9.06 -3.40 -9.71
N LEU A 158 7.73 -3.47 -9.87
CA LEU A 158 7.05 -4.76 -10.08
C LEU A 158 7.42 -5.40 -11.44
N ALA A 159 7.57 -4.60 -12.49
CA ALA A 159 8.05 -5.10 -13.78
C ALA A 159 9.51 -5.60 -13.70
N HIS A 160 10.34 -4.96 -12.88
CA HIS A 160 11.70 -5.41 -12.62
C HIS A 160 11.72 -6.73 -11.83
N LEU A 161 10.93 -6.83 -10.76
CA LEU A 161 10.80 -8.03 -9.91
C LEU A 161 10.29 -9.24 -10.71
N GLU A 162 9.29 -9.06 -11.58
CA GLU A 162 8.81 -10.14 -12.47
C GLU A 162 9.93 -10.64 -13.40
N ASN A 163 10.73 -9.74 -13.96
CA ASN A 163 11.87 -10.11 -14.80
C ASN A 163 13.00 -10.80 -14.03
N GLN A 164 13.23 -10.44 -12.77
CA GLN A 164 14.22 -11.11 -11.92
C GLN A 164 13.79 -12.54 -11.58
N ILE A 165 12.53 -12.75 -11.21
CA ILE A 165 11.99 -14.07 -10.85
C ILE A 165 11.96 -15.00 -12.07
N LEU A 166 11.57 -14.51 -13.24
CA LEU A 166 11.61 -15.29 -14.48
C LEU A 166 13.04 -15.75 -14.83
N LYS A 167 14.06 -14.94 -14.53
CA LYS A 167 15.47 -15.32 -14.74
C LYS A 167 15.95 -16.40 -13.77
N VAL A 168 15.45 -16.41 -12.53
CA VAL A 168 15.79 -17.44 -11.53
C VAL A 168 15.09 -18.76 -11.85
N SER A 169 13.85 -18.74 -12.35
CA SER A 169 13.09 -19.95 -12.72
C SER A 169 13.59 -20.65 -14.01
N LEU A 170 14.44 -20.00 -14.80
CA LEU A 170 14.99 -20.52 -16.06
C LEU A 170 16.45 -21.02 -15.92
N ARG A 171 16.97 -21.12 -14.70
CA ARG A 171 18.27 -21.72 -14.39
C ARG A 171 18.11 -23.00 -13.57
#